data_AF-A0A9E3XYW6-F1
#
_entry.id   AF-A0A9E3XYW6-F1
#
_cell.length_a   1.000
_cell.length_b   1.000
_cell.length_c   1.000
_cell.angle_alpha   90.00
_cell.angle_beta   90.00
_cell.angle_gamma   90.00
#
_symmetry.space_group_name_H-M   'P 1'
#
loop_
_entity.id
_entity.type
_entity.pdbx_description
1 polymer ?
#
loop_
_entity_poly.entity_id
_entity_poly.type
_entity_poly.pdbx_seq_one_letter_code
_entity_poly.pdbx_strand_id
1 'polypeptide(L)'
;PHVHDLLTPHLGADVRALDGACGTGRHAAWLAAQGCTVDGVDQSEAMLAVAREKVPGAAFHEANLTALPFDDATFDVAVCALALCHLADPTNGIVELGRVLRPGGTLVITDPHTSSALLGGQAFFGGIVDGEPMRWVRNHYHSAATWLRAFRTAGLEVTDCREPEFTDAQTAASPSALFYPDALKAAAGDLPGLWVWALTKRA
;
A
#
# COMPACT_ATOMS: atom_id res chain seq x y z
N PRO A 1 -11.35 -4.62 -0.39
CA PRO A 1 -11.73 -5.90 0.23
C PRO A 1 -10.51 -6.60 0.83
N HIS A 2 -9.58 -7.14 0.03
CA HIS A 2 -8.49 -7.99 0.55
C HIS A 2 -7.70 -7.41 1.74
N VAL A 3 -7.29 -6.13 1.66
CA VAL A 3 -6.56 -5.45 2.75
C VAL A 3 -7.41 -5.38 4.02
N HIS A 4 -8.66 -4.94 3.89
CA HIS A 4 -9.57 -4.77 5.02
C HIS A 4 -9.90 -6.12 5.67
N ASP A 5 -10.13 -7.17 4.87
CA ASP A 5 -10.42 -8.52 5.36
C ASP A 5 -9.25 -9.10 6.19
N LEU A 6 -8.02 -8.81 5.77
CA LEU A 6 -6.80 -9.23 6.47
C LEU A 6 -6.57 -8.46 7.77
N LEU A 7 -6.96 -7.19 7.81
CA LEU A 7 -6.77 -6.34 8.99
C LEU A 7 -7.87 -6.53 10.03
N THR A 8 -9.11 -6.77 9.62
CA THR A 8 -10.31 -6.80 10.48
C THR A 8 -10.13 -7.62 11.77
N PRO A 9 -9.51 -8.82 11.77
CA PRO A 9 -9.32 -9.61 13.00
C PRO A 9 -8.42 -8.95 14.05
N HIS A 10 -7.69 -7.90 13.70
CA HIS A 10 -6.67 -7.24 14.52
C HIS A 10 -7.07 -5.84 14.98
N LEU A 11 -8.32 -5.41 14.77
CA LEU A 11 -8.78 -4.04 15.03
C LEU A 11 -9.66 -3.96 16.28
N GLY A 12 -9.71 -2.77 16.89
CA GLY A 12 -10.50 -2.46 18.07
C GLY A 12 -10.18 -1.08 18.63
N ALA A 13 -10.87 -0.69 19.71
CA ALA A 13 -10.75 0.64 20.31
C ALA A 13 -9.36 0.95 20.88
N ASP A 14 -8.62 -0.08 21.32
CA ASP A 14 -7.28 0.06 21.92
C ASP A 14 -6.15 -0.13 20.91
N VAL A 15 -6.48 -0.26 19.62
CA VAL A 15 -5.50 -0.54 18.55
C VAL A 15 -4.94 0.78 18.02
N ARG A 16 -3.60 0.90 18.05
CA ARG A 16 -2.90 1.98 17.36
C ARG A 16 -2.46 1.52 15.98
N ALA A 17 -2.94 2.21 14.95
CA ALA A 17 -2.74 1.83 13.56
C ALA A 17 -1.94 2.87 12.76
N LEU A 18 -1.06 2.41 11.88
CA LEU A 18 -0.31 3.24 10.94
C LEU A 18 -0.82 3.04 9.51
N ASP A 19 -1.12 4.13 8.81
CA ASP A 19 -1.26 4.19 7.34
C ASP A 19 0.04 4.77 6.75
N GLY A 20 0.94 3.90 6.31
CA GLY A 20 2.24 4.26 5.73
C GLY A 20 2.13 4.57 4.23
N ALA A 21 2.61 5.74 3.81
CA ALA A 21 2.34 6.32 2.49
C ALA A 21 0.83 6.48 2.25
N CYS A 22 0.16 7.16 3.18
CA CYS A 22 -1.29 7.22 3.30
C CYS A 22 -1.99 7.99 2.16
N GLY A 23 -1.26 8.79 1.37
CA GLY A 23 -1.82 9.66 0.36
C GLY A 23 -2.96 10.52 0.93
N THR A 24 -4.15 10.41 0.34
CA THR A 24 -5.34 11.15 0.81
C THR A 24 -6.07 10.49 1.99
N GLY A 25 -5.44 9.53 2.68
CA GLY A 25 -5.97 8.90 3.89
C GLY A 25 -7.09 7.90 3.67
N ARG A 26 -7.10 7.14 2.57
CA ARG A 26 -8.15 6.14 2.30
C ARG A 26 -8.18 5.04 3.37
N HIS A 27 -7.03 4.48 3.72
CA HIS A 27 -6.97 3.43 4.73
C HIS A 27 -7.07 4.02 6.13
N ALA A 28 -6.48 5.20 6.38
CA ALA A 28 -6.66 5.94 7.62
C ALA A 28 -8.14 6.16 7.96
N ALA A 29 -8.97 6.59 6.99
CA ALA A 29 -10.40 6.78 7.18
C ALA A 29 -11.12 5.48 7.58
N TRP A 30 -10.77 4.38 6.91
CA TRP A 30 -11.35 3.07 7.21
C TRP A 30 -10.93 2.56 8.60
N LEU A 31 -9.65 2.67 8.96
CA LEU A 31 -9.12 2.28 10.27
C LEU A 31 -9.76 3.09 11.41
N ALA A 32 -9.90 4.40 11.23
CA ALA A 32 -10.58 5.26 12.19
C ALA A 32 -12.06 4.86 12.37
N ALA A 33 -12.74 4.48 11.28
CA ALA A 33 -14.10 3.97 11.35
C ALA A 33 -14.23 2.61 12.08
N GLN A 34 -13.13 1.86 12.24
CA GLN A 34 -13.07 0.65 13.08
C GLN A 34 -12.72 0.96 14.55
N GLY A 35 -12.59 2.23 14.93
CA GLY A 35 -12.28 2.66 16.30
C GLY A 35 -10.80 2.72 16.65
N CYS A 36 -9.88 2.53 15.68
CA CYS A 36 -8.45 2.60 15.93
C CYS A 36 -7.98 4.05 16.18
N THR A 37 -6.91 4.21 16.95
CA THR A 37 -6.13 5.46 16.98
C THR A 37 -5.18 5.45 15.77
N VAL A 38 -5.33 6.40 14.85
CA VAL A 38 -4.66 6.35 13.55
C VAL A 38 -3.60 7.44 13.41
N ASP A 39 -2.39 7.03 13.03
CA ASP A 39 -1.35 7.88 12.48
C ASP A 39 -1.20 7.59 10.97
N GLY A 40 -1.08 8.64 10.14
CA GLY A 40 -0.80 8.54 8.71
C GLY A 40 0.52 9.24 8.36
N VAL A 41 1.30 8.66 7.45
CA VAL A 41 2.53 9.26 6.94
C VAL A 41 2.49 9.35 5.42
N ASP A 42 2.89 10.49 4.85
CA ASP A 42 3.13 10.64 3.41
C ASP A 42 4.22 11.69 3.17
N GLN A 43 4.86 11.68 1.99
CA GLN A 43 5.85 12.70 1.62
C GLN A 43 5.21 13.94 1.00
N SER A 44 3.93 13.89 0.64
CA SER A 44 3.22 14.97 -0.02
C SER A 44 2.32 15.70 0.97
N GLU A 45 2.75 16.87 1.42
CA GLU A 45 1.93 17.74 2.28
C GLU A 45 0.57 18.10 1.63
N ALA A 46 0.52 18.19 0.30
CA ALA A 46 -0.75 18.40 -0.42
C ALA A 46 -1.72 17.21 -0.25
N MET A 47 -1.21 15.97 -0.21
CA MET A 47 -2.03 14.79 0.06
C MET A 47 -2.46 14.73 1.53
N LEU A 48 -1.54 15.08 2.44
CA LEU A 48 -1.82 15.14 3.88
C LEU A 48 -2.87 16.19 4.23
N ALA A 49 -2.90 17.33 3.54
CA ALA A 49 -3.97 18.33 3.71
C ALA A 49 -5.36 17.71 3.44
N VAL A 50 -5.52 16.98 2.34
CA VAL A 50 -6.77 16.25 2.02
C VAL A 50 -7.06 15.16 3.05
N ALA A 51 -6.03 14.45 3.53
CA ALA A 51 -6.18 13.41 4.53
C ALA A 51 -6.67 13.97 5.88
N ARG A 52 -6.13 15.11 6.33
CA ARG A 52 -6.55 15.82 7.55
C ARG A 52 -8.00 16.29 7.47
N GLU A 53 -8.43 16.80 6.32
CA GLU A 53 -9.83 17.17 6.11
C GLU A 53 -10.77 15.95 6.13
N LYS A 54 -10.32 14.83 5.53
CA LYS A 54 -11.10 13.59 5.45
C LYS A 54 -11.21 12.88 6.80
N VAL A 55 -10.16 12.93 7.64
CA VAL A 55 -10.07 12.18 8.89
C VAL A 55 -9.57 13.08 10.02
N PRO A 56 -10.40 14.02 10.51
CA PRO A 56 -9.97 15.02 11.49
C PRO A 56 -9.56 14.44 12.85
N GLY A 57 -9.92 13.18 13.15
CA GLY A 57 -9.53 12.47 14.37
C GLY A 57 -8.20 11.72 14.28
N ALA A 58 -7.55 11.68 13.10
CA ALA A 58 -6.26 11.03 12.90
C ALA A 58 -5.12 12.06 12.90
N ALA A 59 -3.91 11.62 13.24
CA ALA A 59 -2.70 12.43 13.14
C ALA A 59 -1.98 12.14 11.81
N PHE A 60 -1.49 13.19 11.14
CA PHE A 60 -0.84 13.07 9.82
C PHE A 60 0.50 13.78 9.80
N HIS A 61 1.55 13.06 9.38
CA HIS A 61 2.94 13.48 9.47
C HIS A 61 3.61 13.45 8.09
N GLU A 62 4.28 14.54 7.73
CA GLU A 62 5.11 14.58 6.52
C GLU A 62 6.43 13.85 6.78
N ALA A 63 6.60 12.66 6.19
CA ALA A 63 7.83 11.88 6.35
C ALA A 63 8.03 10.86 5.21
N ASN A 64 9.29 10.44 5.04
CA ASN A 64 9.63 9.36 4.12
C ASN A 64 9.39 8.00 4.78
N LEU A 65 8.81 7.06 4.03
CA LEU A 65 8.57 5.69 4.48
C LEU A 65 9.87 4.96 4.93
N THR A 66 11.04 5.41 4.44
CA THR A 66 12.35 4.88 4.84
C THR A 66 12.94 5.54 6.08
N ALA A 67 12.22 6.46 6.73
CA ALA A 67 12.63 7.11 7.98
C ALA A 67 11.38 7.62 8.72
N LEU A 68 10.67 6.72 9.40
CA LEU A 68 9.40 7.03 10.07
C LEU A 68 9.63 7.78 11.39
N PRO A 69 8.85 8.84 11.69
CA PRO A 69 9.05 9.70 12.86
C PRO A 69 8.42 9.11 14.13
N PHE A 70 8.58 7.81 14.35
CA PHE A 70 8.01 7.08 15.47
C PHE A 70 9.07 6.21 16.14
N ASP A 71 8.88 5.98 17.43
CA ASP A 71 9.70 5.05 18.20
C ASP A 71 9.46 3.59 17.76
N ASP A 72 10.40 2.73 18.10
CA ASP A 72 10.27 1.28 17.89
C ASP A 72 9.02 0.74 18.60
N ALA A 73 8.39 -0.29 18.03
CA ALA A 73 7.25 -0.99 18.64
C ALA A 73 6.09 -0.07 19.08
N THR A 74 5.76 0.92 18.24
CA THR A 74 4.68 1.88 18.49
C THR A 74 3.29 1.36 18.11
N PHE A 75 3.17 0.66 16.98
CA PHE A 75 1.90 0.29 16.36
C PHE A 75 1.55 -1.19 16.52
N ASP A 76 0.26 -1.47 16.69
CA ASP A 76 -0.28 -2.83 16.68
C ASP A 76 -0.54 -3.31 15.25
N VAL A 77 -0.97 -2.37 14.39
CA VAL A 77 -1.32 -2.63 13.00
C VAL A 77 -0.68 -1.59 12.09
N ALA A 78 -0.18 -2.02 10.94
CA ALA A 78 0.25 -1.12 9.88
C ALA A 78 -0.33 -1.55 8.53
N VAL A 79 -0.59 -0.59 7.66
CA VAL A 79 -0.90 -0.79 6.25
C VAL A 79 0.01 0.08 5.41
N CYS A 80 0.52 -0.46 4.31
CA CYS A 80 1.29 0.29 3.31
C CYS A 80 0.81 -0.13 1.92
N ALA A 81 0.14 0.77 1.22
CA ALA A 81 -0.57 0.43 -0.01
C ALA A 81 -0.06 1.23 -1.22
N LEU A 82 0.40 0.52 -2.25
CA LEU A 82 0.79 1.02 -3.57
C LEU A 82 1.90 2.07 -3.49
N ALA A 83 2.94 1.78 -2.71
CA ALA A 83 3.98 2.75 -2.39
C ALA A 83 5.41 2.19 -2.45
N LEU A 84 5.65 0.96 -1.98
CA LEU A 84 7.02 0.43 -1.93
C LEU A 84 7.57 0.14 -3.32
N CYS A 85 6.71 -0.07 -4.32
CA CYS A 85 7.13 -0.15 -5.72
C CYS A 85 7.75 1.15 -6.27
N HIS A 86 7.60 2.29 -5.59
CA HIS A 86 8.25 3.55 -5.98
C HIS A 86 9.72 3.63 -5.52
N LEU A 87 10.14 2.73 -4.63
CA LEU A 87 11.50 2.64 -4.15
C LEU A 87 12.32 1.73 -5.08
N ALA A 88 13.56 2.13 -5.38
CA ALA A 88 14.45 1.26 -6.15
C ALA A 88 14.78 -0.05 -5.41
N ASP A 89 14.83 0.02 -4.07
CA ASP A 89 14.91 -1.11 -3.15
C ASP A 89 13.88 -0.91 -2.04
N PRO A 90 12.87 -1.80 -1.90
CA PRO A 90 11.81 -1.65 -0.90
C PRO A 90 12.28 -2.03 0.51
N THR A 91 13.49 -2.61 0.65
CA THR A 91 13.97 -3.18 1.91
C THR A 91 13.97 -2.17 3.04
N ASN A 92 14.47 -0.95 2.83
CA ASN A 92 14.55 0.06 3.90
C ASN A 92 13.17 0.51 4.39
N GLY A 93 12.20 0.68 3.48
CA GLY A 93 10.83 1.02 3.86
C GLY A 93 10.15 -0.12 4.65
N ILE A 94 10.36 -1.37 4.23
CA ILE A 94 9.86 -2.55 4.93
C ILE A 94 10.51 -2.70 6.32
N VAL A 95 11.81 -2.40 6.44
CA VAL A 95 12.52 -2.41 7.73
C VAL A 95 11.95 -1.36 8.68
N GLU A 96 11.71 -0.14 8.22
CA GLU A 96 11.08 0.90 9.05
C GLU A 96 9.67 0.54 9.47
N LEU A 97 8.84 0.03 8.56
CA LEU A 97 7.51 -0.48 8.89
C LEU A 97 7.57 -1.60 9.93
N GLY A 98 8.55 -2.52 9.81
CA GLY A 98 8.79 -3.58 10.78
C GLY A 98 9.39 -3.08 12.10
N ARG A 99 10.09 -1.94 12.13
CA ARG A 99 10.68 -1.34 13.34
C ARG A 99 9.60 -0.72 14.22
N VAL A 100 8.69 0.04 13.61
CA VAL A 100 7.62 0.73 14.33
C VAL A 100 6.49 -0.20 14.75
N LEU A 101 6.44 -1.43 14.22
CA LEU A 101 5.44 -2.44 14.58
C LEU A 101 5.86 -3.17 15.87
N ARG A 102 4.90 -3.34 16.79
CA ARG A 102 5.08 -4.13 18.01
C ARG A 102 5.40 -5.58 17.69
N PRO A 103 6.15 -6.30 18.55
CA PRO A 103 6.21 -7.75 18.47
C PRO A 103 4.80 -8.36 18.49
N GLY A 104 4.50 -9.24 17.54
CA GLY A 104 3.17 -9.81 17.31
C GLY A 104 2.20 -8.91 16.53
N GLY A 105 2.58 -7.67 16.19
CA GLY A 105 1.77 -6.76 15.40
C GLY A 105 1.62 -7.21 13.94
N THR A 106 0.57 -6.71 13.27
CA THR A 106 0.20 -7.09 11.90
C THR A 106 0.54 -5.99 10.91
N LEU A 107 1.15 -6.34 9.79
CA LEU A 107 1.38 -5.44 8.65
C LEU A 107 0.73 -6.01 7.39
N VAL A 108 -0.04 -5.19 6.68
CA VAL A 108 -0.54 -5.50 5.34
C VAL A 108 0.12 -4.60 4.31
N ILE A 109 0.77 -5.20 3.32
CA ILE A 109 1.38 -4.49 2.19
C ILE A 109 0.62 -4.83 0.92
N THR A 110 0.35 -3.82 0.08
CA THR A 110 -0.06 -4.06 -1.30
C THR A 110 0.82 -3.31 -2.28
N ASP A 111 1.20 -3.95 -3.37
CA ASP A 111 1.92 -3.29 -4.47
C ASP A 111 1.62 -3.98 -5.80
N PRO A 112 1.83 -3.32 -6.95
CA PRO A 112 1.67 -3.96 -8.25
C PRO A 112 2.41 -5.29 -8.33
N HIS A 113 1.75 -6.31 -8.88
CA HIS A 113 2.38 -7.61 -9.07
C HIS A 113 3.56 -7.52 -10.07
N THR A 114 4.51 -8.45 -10.00
CA THR A 114 5.69 -8.47 -10.89
C THR A 114 5.32 -8.47 -12.37
N SER A 115 4.25 -9.18 -12.73
CA SER A 115 3.63 -9.16 -14.07
C SER A 115 3.27 -7.74 -14.51
N SER A 116 2.65 -6.93 -13.64
CA SER A 116 2.29 -5.55 -13.94
C SER A 116 3.52 -4.70 -14.24
N ALA A 117 4.58 -4.82 -13.45
CA ALA A 117 5.82 -4.09 -13.66
C ALA A 117 6.54 -4.54 -14.94
N LEU A 118 6.56 -5.86 -15.23
CA LEU A 118 7.16 -6.43 -16.45
C LEU A 118 6.44 -5.97 -17.72
N LEU A 119 5.12 -5.80 -17.66
CA LEU A 119 4.31 -5.27 -18.75
C LEU A 119 4.36 -3.73 -18.84
N GLY A 120 5.20 -3.06 -18.04
CA GLY A 120 5.43 -1.62 -18.12
C GLY A 120 4.44 -0.76 -17.32
N GLY A 121 3.60 -1.34 -16.46
CA GLY A 121 2.63 -0.60 -15.66
C GLY A 121 3.27 0.42 -14.72
N GLN A 122 2.82 1.68 -14.77
CA GLN A 122 3.26 2.79 -13.91
C GLN A 122 2.12 3.31 -13.06
N ALA A 123 2.44 3.99 -11.95
CA ALA A 123 1.44 4.69 -11.16
C ALA A 123 1.21 6.07 -11.77
N PHE A 124 -0.04 6.32 -12.15
CA PHE A 124 -0.49 7.60 -12.69
C PHE A 124 -1.34 8.33 -11.66
N PHE A 125 -1.10 9.62 -11.51
CA PHE A 125 -1.77 10.48 -10.56
C PHE A 125 -2.27 11.73 -11.27
N GLY A 126 -3.50 12.13 -10.97
CA GLY A 126 -4.18 13.22 -11.66
C GLY A 126 -4.68 12.83 -13.06
N GLY A 127 -5.47 13.72 -13.67
CA GLY A 127 -6.02 13.56 -15.02
C GLY A 127 -7.46 14.07 -15.13
N ILE A 128 -7.62 15.16 -15.88
CA ILE A 128 -8.87 15.83 -16.31
C ILE A 128 -9.92 16.05 -15.21
N VAL A 129 -9.46 16.57 -14.09
CA VAL A 129 -10.23 17.55 -13.30
C VAL A 129 -9.28 18.74 -13.25
N ASP A 130 -9.70 19.89 -13.80
CA ASP A 130 -8.97 21.17 -13.83
C ASP A 130 -7.85 21.40 -14.88
N GLY A 131 -7.69 20.53 -15.88
CA GLY A 131 -6.81 20.82 -17.04
C GLY A 131 -5.29 20.67 -16.81
N GLU A 132 -4.89 20.19 -15.63
CA GLU A 132 -3.48 19.87 -15.32
C GLU A 132 -3.04 18.55 -15.98
N PRO A 133 -1.76 18.44 -16.41
CA PRO A 133 -1.23 17.22 -17.00
C PRO A 133 -1.17 16.08 -15.99
N MET A 134 -1.47 14.87 -16.46
CA MET A 134 -1.28 13.64 -15.69
C MET A 134 0.18 13.50 -15.26
N ARG A 135 0.39 13.24 -13.98
CA ARG A 135 1.70 12.97 -13.39
C ARG A 135 1.86 11.47 -13.21
N TRP A 136 3.10 11.03 -13.07
CA TRP A 136 3.39 9.63 -12.82
C TRP A 136 4.58 9.47 -11.88
N VAL A 137 4.60 8.36 -11.17
CA VAL A 137 5.72 7.91 -10.36
C VAL A 137 6.18 6.57 -10.91
N ARG A 138 7.51 6.40 -10.97
CA ARG A 138 8.09 5.18 -11.50
C ARG A 138 7.74 4.00 -10.59
N ASN A 139 7.25 2.92 -11.20
CA ASN A 139 7.21 1.61 -10.57
C ASN A 139 8.48 0.84 -10.90
N HIS A 140 9.17 0.36 -9.87
CA HIS A 140 10.31 -0.53 -9.97
C HIS A 140 9.84 -2.00 -9.96
N TYR A 141 10.56 -2.84 -10.71
CA TYR A 141 10.34 -4.28 -10.67
C TYR A 141 10.93 -4.86 -9.38
N HIS A 142 10.11 -5.57 -8.60
CA HIS A 142 10.55 -6.30 -7.41
C HIS A 142 10.06 -7.73 -7.47
N SER A 143 10.99 -8.67 -7.63
CA SER A 143 10.69 -10.11 -7.63
C SER A 143 10.11 -10.56 -6.29
N ALA A 144 9.36 -11.68 -6.27
CA ALA A 144 8.93 -12.31 -5.01
C ALA A 144 10.10 -12.59 -4.05
N ALA A 145 11.28 -12.97 -4.59
CA ALA A 145 12.48 -13.17 -3.79
C ALA A 145 12.99 -11.87 -3.13
N THR A 146 12.80 -10.71 -3.79
CA THR A 146 13.12 -9.39 -3.22
C THR A 146 12.22 -9.11 -2.01
N TRP A 147 10.91 -9.29 -2.16
CA TRP A 147 9.93 -9.12 -1.07
C TRP A 147 10.23 -10.03 0.12
N LEU A 148 10.37 -11.34 -0.12
CA LEU A 148 10.64 -12.32 0.93
C LEU A 148 11.96 -12.04 1.66
N ARG A 149 12.99 -11.57 0.96
CA ARG A 149 14.26 -11.17 1.59
C ARG A 149 14.07 -9.95 2.48
N ALA A 150 13.36 -8.92 2.00
CA ALA A 150 13.09 -7.73 2.78
C ALA A 150 12.28 -8.04 4.04
N PHE A 151 11.25 -8.90 3.95
CA PHE A 151 10.47 -9.33 5.13
C PHE A 151 11.36 -10.02 6.17
N ARG A 152 12.23 -10.94 5.73
CA ARG A 152 13.19 -11.61 6.63
C ARG A 152 14.13 -10.61 7.32
N THR A 153 14.68 -9.65 6.58
CA THR A 153 15.54 -8.59 7.14
C THR A 153 14.82 -7.76 8.18
N ALA A 154 13.55 -7.43 7.95
CA ALA A 154 12.72 -6.67 8.88
C ALA A 154 12.21 -7.49 10.09
N GLY A 155 12.50 -8.79 10.14
CA GLY A 155 11.97 -9.67 11.18
C GLY A 155 10.47 -9.95 11.06
N LEU A 156 9.93 -9.83 9.84
CA LEU A 156 8.52 -10.06 9.52
C LEU A 156 8.33 -11.47 8.95
N GLU A 157 7.26 -12.14 9.36
CA GLU A 157 6.84 -13.45 8.88
C GLU A 157 5.57 -13.32 8.04
N VAL A 158 5.51 -14.02 6.90
CA VAL A 158 4.33 -14.02 6.02
C VAL A 158 3.25 -14.92 6.61
N THR A 159 2.07 -14.34 6.84
CA THR A 159 0.89 -15.05 7.35
C THR A 159 -0.16 -15.32 6.27
N ASP A 160 -0.23 -14.47 5.24
CA ASP A 160 -1.07 -14.68 4.06
C ASP A 160 -0.43 -14.00 2.83
N CYS A 161 -0.72 -14.52 1.64
CA CYS A 161 -0.33 -13.95 0.36
C CYS A 161 -1.48 -14.11 -0.62
N ARG A 162 -2.01 -12.99 -1.11
CA ARG A 162 -3.07 -12.98 -2.11
C ARG A 162 -2.58 -12.26 -3.37
N GLU A 163 -2.92 -12.84 -4.50
CA GLU A 163 -2.54 -12.36 -5.83
C GLU A 163 -3.80 -12.10 -6.66
N PRO A 164 -4.63 -11.10 -6.30
CA PRO A 164 -5.83 -10.84 -7.07
C PRO A 164 -5.47 -10.43 -8.50
N GLU A 165 -6.25 -10.96 -9.44
CA GLU A 165 -6.14 -10.73 -10.87
C GLU A 165 -6.44 -9.27 -11.23
N PHE A 166 -6.05 -8.87 -12.45
CA PHE A 166 -6.51 -7.61 -13.01
C PHE A 166 -8.03 -7.56 -13.09
N THR A 167 -8.61 -6.49 -12.56
CA THR A 167 -10.05 -6.25 -12.66
C THR A 167 -10.44 -5.78 -14.07
N ASP A 168 -11.70 -6.03 -14.45
CA ASP A 168 -12.28 -5.48 -15.69
C ASP A 168 -12.15 -3.95 -15.77
N ALA A 169 -12.22 -3.25 -14.63
CA ALA A 169 -12.02 -1.80 -14.59
C ALA A 169 -10.58 -1.40 -14.95
N GLN A 170 -9.58 -2.18 -14.52
CA GLN A 170 -8.17 -1.91 -14.84
C GLN A 170 -7.87 -2.22 -16.32
N THR A 171 -8.45 -3.27 -16.88
CA THR A 171 -8.27 -3.59 -18.30
C THR A 171 -8.95 -2.55 -19.20
N ALA A 172 -10.15 -2.08 -18.82
CA ALA A 172 -10.88 -1.03 -19.53
C ALA A 172 -10.18 0.34 -19.51
N ALA A 173 -9.33 0.60 -18.53
CA ALA A 173 -8.56 1.85 -18.44
C ALA A 173 -7.40 1.93 -19.46
N SER A 174 -7.05 0.82 -20.13
CA SER A 174 -6.03 0.81 -21.19
C SER A 174 -6.55 1.52 -22.45
N PRO A 175 -5.76 2.40 -23.10
CA PRO A 175 -6.13 2.98 -24.40
C PRO A 175 -6.44 1.91 -25.46
N SER A 176 -5.79 0.74 -25.38
CA SER A 176 -6.03 -0.39 -26.28
C SER A 176 -7.43 -1.00 -26.12
N ALA A 177 -8.12 -0.75 -24.99
CA ALA A 177 -9.48 -1.21 -24.75
C ALA A 177 -10.49 -0.52 -25.67
N LEU A 178 -10.16 0.64 -26.24
CA LEU A 178 -10.98 1.30 -27.26
C LEU A 178 -11.06 0.50 -28.56
N PHE A 179 -10.06 -0.34 -28.83
CA PHE A 179 -9.95 -1.07 -30.10
C PHE A 179 -10.26 -2.56 -29.93
N TYR A 180 -9.80 -3.19 -28.84
CA TYR A 180 -9.91 -4.64 -28.65
C TYR A 180 -10.20 -5.02 -27.17
N PRO A 181 -11.37 -4.66 -26.62
CA PRO A 181 -11.67 -4.87 -25.20
C PRO A 181 -11.68 -6.36 -24.81
N ASP A 182 -12.25 -7.22 -25.64
CA ASP A 182 -12.32 -8.67 -25.37
C ASP A 182 -10.93 -9.32 -25.38
N ALA A 183 -10.03 -8.87 -26.25
CA ALA A 183 -8.66 -9.37 -26.33
C ALA A 183 -7.85 -8.98 -25.09
N LEU A 184 -8.00 -7.75 -24.59
CA LEU A 184 -7.35 -7.32 -23.35
C LEU A 184 -7.88 -8.08 -22.14
N LYS A 185 -9.20 -8.29 -22.07
CA LYS A 185 -9.80 -9.09 -21.01
C LYS A 185 -9.28 -10.52 -21.03
N ALA A 186 -9.20 -11.15 -22.20
CA ALA A 186 -8.62 -12.48 -22.36
C ALA A 186 -7.12 -12.54 -21.97
N ALA A 187 -6.35 -11.48 -22.26
CA ALA A 187 -4.92 -11.43 -21.95
C ALA A 187 -4.62 -11.16 -20.47
N ALA A 188 -5.54 -10.55 -19.73
CA ALA A 188 -5.33 -10.14 -18.34
C ALA A 188 -6.11 -10.98 -17.32
N GLY A 189 -7.14 -11.72 -17.76
CA GLY A 189 -8.11 -12.39 -16.89
C GLY A 189 -7.57 -13.54 -16.04
N ASP A 190 -6.33 -13.96 -16.24
CA ASP A 190 -5.62 -14.95 -15.41
C ASP A 190 -4.28 -14.43 -14.87
N LEU A 191 -3.97 -13.15 -15.14
CA LEU A 191 -2.73 -12.53 -14.69
C LEU A 191 -2.95 -11.87 -13.32
N PRO A 192 -2.13 -12.20 -12.31
CA PRO A 192 -2.15 -11.47 -11.05
C PRO A 192 -1.79 -10.01 -11.30
N GLY A 193 -2.58 -9.08 -10.78
CA GLY A 193 -2.36 -7.64 -10.97
C GLY A 193 -1.73 -6.97 -9.75
N LEU A 194 -1.89 -7.57 -8.57
CA LEU A 194 -1.50 -6.99 -7.30
C LEU A 194 -0.91 -8.05 -6.37
N TRP A 195 0.12 -7.67 -5.63
CA TRP A 195 0.53 -8.36 -4.41
C TRP A 195 -0.29 -7.87 -3.23
N VAL A 196 -0.79 -8.78 -2.40
CA VAL A 196 -1.33 -8.47 -1.06
C VAL A 196 -0.66 -9.39 -0.05
N TRP A 197 0.26 -8.84 0.72
CA TRP A 197 0.98 -9.56 1.77
C TRP A 197 0.38 -9.25 3.13
N ALA A 198 0.06 -10.28 3.91
CA ALA A 198 -0.13 -10.14 5.35
C ALA A 198 1.10 -10.67 6.08
N LEU A 199 1.55 -9.90 7.06
CA LEU A 199 2.80 -10.11 7.76
C LEU A 199 2.56 -9.96 9.27
N THR A 200 3.31 -10.69 10.08
CA THR A 200 3.40 -10.46 11.53
C THR A 200 4.83 -10.20 11.96
N LYS A 201 5.04 -9.31 12.94
CA LYS A 201 6.35 -9.09 13.55
C LYS A 201 6.68 -10.23 14.50
N ARG A 202 7.82 -10.88 14.29
CA ARG A 202 8.30 -11.92 15.22
C ARG A 202 8.54 -11.34 16.62
N ALA A 203 8.24 -12.15 17.63
CA ALA A 203 8.51 -11.87 19.04
C ALA A 203 10.00 -11.66 19.34
#